data_AF-A0A0Q8DQ94-F1
#
_entry.id   AF-A0A0Q8DQ94-F1
#
_cell.length_a   1.000
_cell.length_b   1.000
_cell.length_c   1.000
_cell.angle_alpha   90.00
_cell.angle_beta   90.00
_cell.angle_gamma   90.00
#
_symmetry.space_group_name_H-M   'P 1'
#
loop_
_entity.id
_entity.type
_entity.pdbx_description
1 polymer ?
#
loop_
_entity_poly.entity_id
_entity_poly.type
_entity_poly.pdbx_seq_one_letter_code
_entity_poly.pdbx_strand_id
1 'polypeptide(L)' 'MSDVGTRILNRLHQEALDENEERDWYRTGRIPCHDCGTTVRTKTLETLPPHSCIQRQQARREREAQEDT' A
#
# COMPACT_ATOMS: atom_id res chain seq x y z
N MET A 1 1.56 -29.43 6.99
CA MET A 1 2.74 -28.56 6.81
C MET A 1 3.01 -27.87 8.14
N SER A 2 4.26 -27.81 8.61
CA SER A 2 4.55 -27.26 9.94
C SER A 2 4.26 -25.76 9.98
N ASP A 3 3.56 -25.34 11.03
CA ASP A 3 3.21 -23.95 11.36
C ASP A 3 4.44 -22.99 11.29
N VAL A 4 5.62 -23.50 11.63
CA VAL A 4 6.89 -22.77 11.53
C VAL A 4 7.29 -22.46 10.08
N GLY A 5 7.13 -23.42 9.16
CA GLY A 5 7.49 -23.22 7.75
C GLY A 5 6.65 -22.12 7.09
N THR A 6 5.35 -22.10 7.37
CA THR A 6 4.44 -21.06 6.88
C THR A 6 4.80 -19.68 7.42
N ARG A 7 5.14 -19.57 8.71
CA ARG A 7 5.56 -18.29 9.31
C ARG A 7 6.84 -17.74 8.69
N ILE A 8 7.83 -18.61 8.45
CA ILE A 8 9.09 -18.19 7.81
C ILE A 8 8.83 -17.70 6.39
N LEU A 9 8.04 -18.44 5.61
CA LEU A 9 7.69 -18.05 4.24
C LEU A 9 6.96 -16.71 4.18
N ASN A 10 5.98 -16.49 5.07
CA ASN A 10 5.25 -15.22 5.13
C ASN A 10 6.17 -14.04 5.47
N ARG A 11 7.13 -14.24 6.39
CA ARG A 11 8.10 -13.20 6.73
C ARG A 11 9.01 -12.86 5.55
N LEU A 12 9.60 -13.87 4.90
CA LEU A 12 10.47 -13.66 3.73
C LEU A 12 9.70 -13.00 2.57
N HIS A 13 8.43 -13.37 2.40
CA HIS A 13 7.57 -12.73 1.40
C HIS A 13 7.36 -11.25 1.70
N GLN A 14 7.05 -10.91 2.96
CA GLN A 14 6.88 -9.53 3.37
C GLN A 14 8.17 -8.71 3.20
N GLU A 15 9.31 -9.25 3.63
CA GLU A 15 10.62 -8.62 3.45
C GLU A 15 10.90 -8.33 1.97
N ALA A 16 10.59 -9.27 1.07
CA ALA A 16 10.77 -9.07 -0.37
C ALA A 16 9.83 -8.00 -0.96
N LEU A 17 8.60 -7.87 -0.44
CA LEU A 17 7.68 -6.80 -0.85
C LEU A 17 8.19 -5.43 -0.40
N ASP A 18 8.64 -5.33 0.84
CA ASP A 18 9.16 -4.09 1.42
C ASP A 18 10.42 -3.62 0.66
N GLU A 19 11.36 -4.53 0.37
CA GLU A 19 12.56 -4.24 -0.44
C GLU A 19 12.21 -3.79 -1.86
N ASN A 20 11.19 -4.40 -2.48
CA ASN A 20 10.78 -4.00 -3.82
C ASN A 20 10.14 -2.61 -3.82
N GLU A 21 9.31 -2.31 -2.83
CA GLU A 21 8.69 -0.99 -2.68
C GLU A 21 9.75 0.11 -2.47
N GLU A 22 10.74 -0.13 -1.61
CA GLU A 22 11.84 0.81 -1.41
C GLU A 22 12.61 1.06 -2.72
N ARG A 23 12.90 0.00 -3.50
CA ARG A 23 13.57 0.12 -4.80
C ARG A 23 12.74 0.90 -5.82
N ASP A 24 11.44 0.68 -5.86
CA ASP A 24 10.53 1.40 -6.76
C ASP A 24 10.41 2.88 -6.35
N TRP A 25 10.42 3.16 -5.05
CA TRP A 25 10.49 4.53 -4.53
C TRP A 25 11.81 5.21 -4.91
N TYR A 26 12.97 4.58 -4.76
CA TYR A 26 14.25 5.17 -5.18
C TYR A 26 14.25 5.54 -6.67
N ARG A 27 13.54 4.79 -7.51
CA ARG A 27 13.45 5.04 -8.95
C ARG A 27 12.45 6.13 -9.32
N THR A 28 11.32 6.19 -8.64
CA THR A 28 10.16 7.01 -9.08
C THR A 28 9.83 8.15 -8.13
N GLY A 29 10.30 8.08 -6.89
CA GLY A 29 9.88 8.88 -5.76
C GLY A 29 8.42 8.67 -5.39
N ARG A 30 7.80 7.54 -5.78
CA ARG A 30 6.38 7.25 -5.57
C ARG A 30 6.18 6.05 -4.66
N ILE A 31 5.13 6.10 -3.83
CA ILE A 31 4.72 5.03 -2.92
C ILE A 31 3.19 4.95 -2.89
N PRO A 32 2.57 3.75 -2.78
CA PRO A 32 1.14 3.64 -2.52
C PRO A 32 0.79 4.09 -1.10
N CYS A 33 -0.33 4.79 -0.94
CA CYS A 33 -0.95 4.95 0.38
C CYS A 33 -1.60 3.63 0.79
N HIS A 34 -1.22 3.04 1.93
CA HIS A 34 -1.83 1.81 2.43
C HIS A 34 -3.34 1.94 2.75
N ASP A 35 -3.80 3.14 3.11
CA ASP A 35 -5.19 3.36 3.51
C ASP A 35 -6.16 3.49 2.32
N CYS A 36 -5.74 4.15 1.24
CA CYS A 36 -6.63 4.42 0.09
C CYS A 36 -6.15 3.81 -1.23
N GLY A 37 -4.93 3.26 -1.27
CA GLY A 37 -4.30 2.66 -2.45
C GLY A 37 -3.79 3.67 -3.48
N THR A 38 -3.91 4.98 -3.22
CA THR A 38 -3.45 6.00 -4.18
C THR A 38 -1.93 6.13 -4.15
N THR A 39 -1.30 6.03 -5.31
CA THR A 39 0.13 6.30 -5.46
C THR A 39 0.42 7.80 -5.36
N VAL A 40 1.31 8.17 -4.46
CA VAL A 40 1.70 9.56 -4.20
C VAL A 40 3.20 9.73 -4.35
N ARG A 41 3.64 10.93 -4.74
CA ARG A 41 5.08 11.25 -4.83
C ARG A 41 5.55 11.80 -3.48
N THR A 42 6.52 11.15 -2.84
CA THR A 42 7.09 11.58 -1.56
C THR A 42 8.54 12.01 -1.73
N LYS A 43 9.04 12.81 -0.77
CA LYS A 43 10.47 13.16 -0.66
C LYS A 43 11.21 12.20 0.28
N THR A 44 10.50 11.62 1.25
CA THR A 44 11.01 10.64 2.22
C THR A 44 10.01 9.50 2.35
N LEU A 45 10.45 8.36 2.87
CA LEU A 45 9.58 7.21 3.19
C LEU A 45 8.89 7.36 4.56
N GLU A 46 9.20 8.41 5.31
CA GLU A 46 8.67 8.62 6.66
C GLU A 46 7.26 9.22 6.68
N THR A 47 6.92 10.04 5.67
CA THR A 47 5.64 10.76 5.64
C THR A 47 5.02 10.77 4.25
N LEU A 48 3.71 10.51 4.21
CA LEU A 48 2.92 10.69 2.99
C LEU A 48 2.50 12.17 2.86
N PRO A 49 2.60 12.78 1.67
CA PRO A 49 2.05 14.11 1.45
C PRO A 49 0.51 14.08 1.56
N PRO A 50 -0.12 15.26 1.76
CA PRO A 50 -1.56 15.40 1.63
C PRO A 50 -2.04 14.88 0.26
N HIS A 51 -3.01 13.96 0.28
CA HIS A 51 -3.53 13.33 -0.93
C HIS A 51 -5.03 13.02 -0.86
N SER A 52 -5.75 13.68 0.06
CA SER A 52 -7.20 13.58 0.23
C SER A 52 -7.68 12.14 0.49
N CYS A 53 -6.96 11.42 1.36
CA CYS A 53 -7.22 10.01 1.68
C CYS A 53 -8.70 9.75 2.04
N ILE A 54 -9.25 10.57 2.94
CA ILE A 54 -10.63 10.44 3.43
C ILE A 54 -11.63 10.58 2.28
N GLN A 55 -11.48 11.60 1.43
CA GLN A 55 -12.38 11.81 0.29
C GLN A 55 -12.31 10.66 -0.70
N ARG A 56 -11.11 10.09 -0.93
CA ARG A 56 -10.93 8.95 -1.82
C ARG A 56 -11.56 7.68 -1.26
N GLN A 57 -11.47 7.46 0.04
CA GLN A 57 -12.14 6.34 0.71
C GLN A 57 -13.66 6.50 0.66
N GLN A 58 -14.18 7.70 0.90
CA GLN A 58 -15.63 7.99 0.75
C GLN A 58 -16.11 7.71 -0.67
N ALA A 59 -15.43 8.26 -1.68
CA ALA A 59 -15.78 8.04 -3.08
C ALA A 59 -15.69 6.55 -3.49
N ARG A 60 -14.79 5.77 -2.88
CA ARG A 60 -14.73 4.32 -3.10
C ARG A 60 -15.96 3.62 -2.53
N ARG A 61 -16.31 3.89 -1.27
CA ARG A 61 -17.48 3.31 -0.60
C ARG A 61 -18.78 3.65 -1.31
N GLU A 62 -18.90 4.88 -1.82
CA GLU A 62 -20.07 5.30 -2.61
C GLU A 62 -20.22 4.51 -3.91
N ARG A 63 -19.11 4.23 -4.61
CA ARG A 63 -19.13 3.39 -5.82
C ARG A 63 -19.50 1.94 -5.50
N GLU A 64 -18.87 1.35 -4.47
CA GLU A 64 -19.17 -0.01 -4.03
C GLU A 64 -20.67 -0.15 -3.65
N ALA A 65 -21.24 0.84 -2.95
CA ALA A 65 -22.67 0.85 -2.64
C ALA A 65 -23.58 0.98 -3.87
N GLN A 66 -23.15 1.66 -4.93
CA GLN A 66 -23.89 1.76 -6.19
C GLN A 66 -23.80 0.46 -7.01
N GLU A 67 -22.68 -0.25 -6.94
CA GLU A 67 -22.48 -1.53 -7.63
C GLU A 67 -23.24 -2.69 -6.97
N ASP A 68 -23.48 -2.60 -5.66
CA ASP A 68 -24.24 -3.59 -4.88
C ASP A 68 -25.78 -3.44 -4.98
N THR A 69 -26.28 -2.42 -5.70
CA THR A 69 -27.73 -2.13 -5.86
C THR A 69 -28.23 -2.49 -7.26
#